data_AF-A0A1I0B1K7-F1
#
_entry.id   AF-A0A1I0B1K7-F1
#
_cell.length_a   1.000
_cell.length_b   1.000
_cell.length_c   1.000
_cell.angle_alpha   90.00
_cell.angle_beta   90.00
_cell.angle_gamma   90.00
#
_symmetry.space_group_name_H-M   'P 1'
#
loop_
_entity.id
_entity.type
_entity.pdbx_description
1 polymer ?
#
loop_
_entity_poly.entity_id
_entity_poly.type
_entity_poly.pdbx_seq_one_letter_code
_entity_poly.pdbx_strand_id
1 'polypeptide(L)'
;MKSKATDILDIATSKSLTYQQKLFNLANTAERLLDPREVLDYDEIEMMYIEKEMICDLNEGYVPYRPRYIVPDYSVLLSKGCDFLDLKPPTDLDELLDHLLILYRHIPSITSFPVFIGDLDRLIDPFVTHEEKDYKKIKRFLNHVDKSIPDSFCHANIGPERTKAGDLILKAVIELENPTPNMTIRYDKDKTPKNFALKAVEACLKVSKPSFSNDAKYCRDMGEHRIVSCYNALPHGGGAYTLPRLRLGTIAKGVQSLEELLKDRLPKVTKAMATMMDKRIKFLVEESNFFQTSFLVREGYIQRENFSAMFGIVGLADAVNQLLKLEGRQERFGTSKRGDEIGHSILKRIQEVANNHEAPYCERTNNRYLLHAQVGANLSEEDTCNTPAHRVTVGDEPILPLHIKQAIPFHEYFISGTGDLFAFDETYLDKPEAVLDIIEGAFSLGGRYITTYLHNTDLIRVTGYLVKKSEVKKAAAGEAVLRDTDILGYGTNSIAHVFERRLRKDEI
;
A
#
# COMPACT_ATOMS: atom_id res chain seq x y z
N MET A 1 18.03 5.37 4.14
CA MET A 1 19.09 6.40 3.97
C MET A 1 19.39 7.06 5.30
N LYS A 2 20.68 7.32 5.63
CA LYS A 2 21.08 7.96 6.89
C LYS A 2 20.79 9.46 6.84
N SER A 3 20.17 9.98 7.89
CA SER A 3 19.90 11.41 8.07
C SER A 3 21.14 12.15 8.57
N LYS A 4 21.14 13.47 8.38
CA LYS A 4 22.15 14.40 8.88
C LYS A 4 21.53 15.37 9.87
N ALA A 5 22.34 15.95 10.76
CA ALA A 5 21.88 16.95 11.71
C ALA A 5 21.26 18.19 11.02
N THR A 6 21.69 18.50 9.79
CA THR A 6 21.10 19.57 8.96
C THR A 6 19.64 19.33 8.64
N ASP A 7 19.22 18.07 8.47
CA ASP A 7 17.83 17.71 8.13
C ASP A 7 16.86 18.19 9.22
N ILE A 8 17.29 18.23 10.49
CA ILE A 8 16.50 18.74 11.61
C ILE A 8 16.18 20.22 11.42
N LEU A 9 17.17 21.02 11.04
CA LEU A 9 16.99 22.45 10.82
C LEU A 9 16.09 22.71 9.60
N ASP A 10 16.25 21.93 8.54
CA ASP A 10 15.42 22.01 7.33
C ASP A 10 13.95 21.74 7.66
N ILE A 11 13.67 20.71 8.47
CA ILE A 11 12.31 20.41 8.93
C ILE A 11 11.75 21.54 9.82
N ALA A 12 12.52 21.97 10.82
CA ALA A 12 12.08 22.98 11.78
C ALA A 12 11.75 24.33 11.10
N THR A 13 12.57 24.73 10.14
CA THR A 13 12.44 26.01 9.42
C THR A 13 11.56 25.94 8.17
N SER A 14 11.14 24.74 7.75
CA SER A 14 10.26 24.57 6.59
C SER A 14 8.98 25.41 6.71
N LYS A 15 8.66 26.12 5.63
CA LYS A 15 7.42 26.89 5.49
C LYS A 15 6.27 26.06 4.90
N SER A 16 6.59 24.89 4.35
CA SER A 16 5.64 24.02 3.64
C SER A 16 5.14 22.86 4.51
N LEU A 17 5.66 22.71 5.73
CA LEU A 17 5.21 21.69 6.67
C LEU A 17 4.36 22.31 7.80
N THR A 18 3.25 21.66 8.10
CA THR A 18 2.45 21.95 9.29
C THR A 18 3.17 21.50 10.57
N TYR A 19 2.68 21.92 11.73
CA TYR A 19 3.22 21.51 13.04
C TYR A 19 3.32 19.97 13.17
N GLN A 20 2.26 19.24 12.83
CA GLN A 20 2.21 17.79 12.97
C GLN A 20 3.19 17.09 12.03
N GLN A 21 3.28 17.55 10.78
CA GLN A 21 4.24 17.01 9.82
C GLN A 21 5.68 17.24 10.28
N LYS A 22 5.99 18.44 10.83
CA LYS A 22 7.31 18.70 11.43
C LYS A 22 7.60 17.73 12.56
N LEU A 23 6.66 17.52 13.48
CA LEU A 23 6.82 16.59 14.61
C LEU A 23 7.17 15.17 14.12
N PHE A 24 6.41 14.63 13.17
CA PHE A 24 6.65 13.27 12.67
C PHE A 24 7.94 13.15 11.85
N ASN A 25 8.26 14.15 11.03
CA ASN A 25 9.51 14.15 10.26
C ASN A 25 10.74 14.28 11.17
N LEU A 26 10.65 15.02 12.28
CA LEU A 26 11.72 15.10 13.28
C LEU A 26 11.94 13.74 13.96
N ALA A 27 10.86 13.06 14.36
CA ALA A 27 10.94 11.72 14.94
C ALA A 27 11.58 10.73 13.94
N ASN A 28 11.10 10.71 12.69
CA ASN A 28 11.66 9.83 11.66
C ASN A 28 13.13 10.15 11.33
N THR A 29 13.51 11.43 11.32
CA THR A 29 14.90 11.85 11.15
C THR A 29 15.78 11.34 12.29
N ALA A 30 15.30 11.40 13.53
CA ALA A 30 16.03 10.88 14.69
C ALA A 30 16.31 9.37 14.57
N GLU A 31 15.33 8.58 14.12
CA GLU A 31 15.49 7.14 13.85
C GLU A 31 16.56 6.83 12.78
N ARG A 32 16.88 7.81 11.91
CA ARG A 32 17.81 7.66 10.79
C ARG A 32 19.18 8.32 11.03
N LEU A 33 19.40 8.96 12.18
CA LEU A 33 20.69 9.53 12.54
C LEU A 33 21.70 8.47 12.98
N LEU A 34 21.23 7.40 13.63
CA LEU A 34 22.09 6.32 14.11
C LEU A 34 22.65 5.51 12.93
N ASP A 35 23.86 4.98 13.11
CA ASP A 35 24.47 4.14 12.10
C ASP A 35 23.86 2.74 12.16
N PRO A 36 23.27 2.22 11.06
CA PRO A 36 22.71 0.87 11.06
C PRO A 36 23.76 -0.22 11.28
N ARG A 37 25.05 0.06 11.07
CA ARG A 37 26.13 -0.88 11.43
C ARG A 37 26.30 -1.03 12.94
N GLU A 38 25.97 0.02 13.70
CA GLU A 38 26.06 0.01 15.16
C GLU A 38 24.78 -0.53 15.82
N VAL A 39 23.62 -0.32 15.20
CA VAL A 39 22.32 -0.66 15.80
C VAL A 39 21.75 -1.99 15.30
N LEU A 40 21.94 -2.30 14.02
CA LEU A 40 21.37 -3.48 13.37
C LEU A 40 22.43 -4.45 12.85
N ASP A 41 23.71 -4.21 13.18
CA ASP A 41 24.85 -4.98 12.69
C ASP A 41 24.89 -5.11 11.17
N TYR A 42 24.51 -4.07 10.43
CA TYR A 42 24.66 -4.08 8.97
C TYR A 42 26.13 -4.25 8.60
N ASP A 43 26.42 -5.08 7.59
CA ASP A 43 27.79 -5.24 7.09
C ASP A 43 28.10 -4.25 5.95
N GLU A 44 29.37 -4.18 5.56
CA GLU A 44 29.84 -3.28 4.51
C GLU A 44 29.22 -3.58 3.13
N ILE A 45 28.82 -4.83 2.87
CA ILE A 45 28.18 -5.23 1.60
C ILE A 45 26.72 -4.74 1.58
N GLU A 46 25.99 -4.94 2.67
CA GLU A 46 24.63 -4.44 2.86
C GLU A 46 24.60 -2.91 2.75
N MET A 47 25.53 -2.23 3.44
CA MET A 47 25.67 -0.77 3.35
C MET A 47 25.99 -0.31 1.94
N MET A 48 26.91 -0.97 1.23
CA MET A 48 27.19 -0.66 -0.16
C MET A 48 25.93 -0.74 -1.04
N TYR A 49 25.02 -1.70 -0.82
CA TYR A 49 23.79 -1.80 -1.61
C TYR A 49 22.77 -0.70 -1.31
N ILE A 50 22.74 -0.18 -0.08
CA ILE A 50 21.95 1.00 0.28
C ILE A 50 22.56 2.26 -0.34
N GLU A 51 23.89 2.43 -0.22
CA GLU A 51 24.62 3.59 -0.75
C GLU A 51 24.59 3.68 -2.28
N LYS A 52 24.57 2.52 -2.96
CA LYS A 52 24.34 2.42 -4.40
C LYS A 52 22.86 2.41 -4.80
N GLU A 53 21.97 2.63 -3.83
CA GLU A 53 20.52 2.74 -4.00
C GLU A 53 19.85 1.52 -4.65
N MET A 54 20.52 0.37 -4.66
CA MET A 54 19.95 -0.89 -5.14
C MET A 54 18.86 -1.39 -4.18
N ILE A 55 19.04 -1.11 -2.89
CA ILE A 55 18.07 -1.36 -1.82
C ILE A 55 17.61 -0.03 -1.26
N CYS A 56 16.29 0.16 -1.14
CA CYS A 56 15.68 1.31 -0.52
C CYS A 56 14.86 0.87 0.68
N ASP A 57 15.19 1.40 1.86
CA ASP A 57 14.53 1.12 3.13
C ASP A 57 13.26 1.95 3.38
N LEU A 58 12.80 2.71 2.37
CA LEU A 58 11.62 3.58 2.44
C LEU A 58 11.61 4.54 3.65
N ASN A 59 12.78 4.95 4.12
CA ASN A 59 12.94 5.75 5.34
C ASN A 59 12.28 5.13 6.58
N GLU A 60 12.25 3.79 6.69
CA GLU A 60 11.69 3.10 7.86
C GLU A 60 12.51 3.26 9.16
N GLY A 61 13.63 3.99 9.12
CA GLY A 61 14.49 4.16 10.30
C GLY A 61 15.44 2.98 10.53
N TYR A 62 16.52 3.21 11.26
CA TYR A 62 17.49 2.16 11.63
C TYR A 62 17.36 1.71 13.09
N VAL A 63 16.34 2.20 13.80
CA VAL A 63 16.04 1.86 15.20
C VAL A 63 14.57 1.46 15.30
N PRO A 64 14.16 0.29 14.77
CA PRO A 64 12.75 -0.04 14.65
C PRO A 64 12.13 -0.27 16.03
N TYR A 65 11.34 0.70 16.50
CA TYR A 65 10.59 0.63 17.77
C TYR A 65 9.11 0.28 17.59
N ARG A 66 8.68 0.13 16.34
CA ARG A 66 7.32 -0.23 15.95
C ARG A 66 7.36 -1.06 14.66
N PRO A 67 6.41 -1.99 14.45
CA PRO A 67 6.23 -2.61 13.14
C PRO A 67 5.93 -1.56 12.07
N ARG A 68 6.28 -1.88 10.83
CA ARG A 68 5.92 -1.05 9.67
C ARG A 68 4.43 -0.77 9.63
N TYR A 69 3.61 -1.83 9.74
CA TYR A 69 2.16 -1.79 9.70
C TYR A 69 1.54 -2.78 10.68
N ILE A 70 0.39 -2.41 11.23
CA ILE A 70 -0.39 -3.22 12.15
C ILE A 70 -1.82 -3.34 11.62
N VAL A 71 -2.42 -4.51 11.81
CA VAL A 71 -3.78 -4.85 11.41
C VAL A 71 -4.55 -5.32 12.65
N PRO A 72 -5.05 -4.41 13.49
CA PRO A 72 -5.76 -4.79 14.71
C PRO A 72 -7.06 -5.56 14.41
N ASP A 73 -7.36 -6.55 15.24
CA ASP A 73 -8.70 -7.14 15.30
C ASP A 73 -9.64 -6.26 16.12
N TYR A 74 -10.32 -5.34 15.42
CA TYR A 74 -11.27 -4.43 16.05
C TYR A 74 -12.52 -5.12 16.62
N SER A 75 -12.76 -6.42 16.34
CA SER A 75 -13.84 -7.17 17.00
C SER A 75 -13.61 -7.32 18.52
N VAL A 76 -12.36 -7.20 18.97
CA VAL A 76 -12.01 -7.15 20.40
C VAL A 76 -12.67 -5.96 21.08
N LEU A 77 -12.71 -4.79 20.43
CA LEU A 77 -13.37 -3.59 20.99
C LEU A 77 -14.86 -3.85 21.24
N LEU A 78 -15.55 -4.53 20.31
CA LEU A 78 -16.97 -4.81 20.42
C LEU A 78 -17.30 -5.83 21.51
N SER A 79 -16.40 -6.80 21.75
CA SER A 79 -16.64 -7.89 22.68
C SER A 79 -16.11 -7.64 24.09
N LYS A 80 -14.99 -6.92 24.22
CA LYS A 80 -14.27 -6.73 25.48
C LYS A 80 -14.05 -5.27 25.86
N GLY A 81 -14.16 -4.33 24.91
CA GLY A 81 -13.71 -2.97 25.13
C GLY A 81 -12.18 -2.86 25.09
N CYS A 82 -11.63 -1.84 25.72
CA CYS A 82 -10.19 -1.59 25.86
C CYS A 82 -9.92 -1.06 27.28
N ASP A 83 -9.40 -1.91 28.17
CA ASP A 83 -9.17 -1.57 29.57
C ASP A 83 -8.09 -0.50 29.71
N PHE A 84 -7.04 -0.54 28.88
CA PHE A 84 -5.97 0.46 28.91
C PHE A 84 -6.46 1.88 28.62
N LEU A 85 -7.53 2.01 27.84
CA LEU A 85 -8.13 3.30 27.47
C LEU A 85 -9.43 3.60 28.24
N ASP A 86 -9.80 2.76 29.22
CA ASP A 86 -11.06 2.84 29.97
C ASP A 86 -12.30 2.87 29.07
N LEU A 87 -12.30 2.05 28.00
CA LEU A 87 -13.41 1.93 27.06
C LEU A 87 -14.16 0.63 27.31
N LYS A 88 -15.44 0.71 27.67
CA LYS A 88 -16.32 -0.48 27.75
C LYS A 88 -16.72 -0.94 26.34
N PRO A 89 -17.17 -2.19 26.17
CA PRO A 89 -17.85 -2.60 24.94
C PRO A 89 -18.95 -1.60 24.55
N PRO A 90 -18.96 -1.07 23.32
CA PRO A 90 -19.96 -0.11 22.90
C PRO A 90 -21.35 -0.76 22.85
N THR A 91 -22.35 -0.03 23.33
CA THR A 91 -23.75 -0.48 23.40
C THR A 91 -24.63 0.15 22.32
N ASP A 92 -24.17 1.25 21.72
CA ASP A 92 -24.83 1.92 20.61
C ASP A 92 -23.84 2.45 19.55
N LEU A 93 -24.39 3.02 18.48
CA LEU A 93 -23.59 3.56 17.37
C LEU A 93 -22.76 4.78 17.78
N ASP A 94 -23.23 5.62 18.69
CA ASP A 94 -22.48 6.81 19.11
C ASP A 94 -21.23 6.39 19.90
N GLU A 95 -21.39 5.46 20.85
CA GLU A 95 -20.28 4.87 21.60
C GLU A 95 -19.30 4.14 20.68
N LEU A 96 -19.77 3.33 19.72
CA LEU A 96 -18.89 2.63 18.78
C LEU A 96 -18.03 3.62 17.98
N LEU A 97 -18.65 4.64 17.37
CA LEU A 97 -17.93 5.58 16.51
C LEU A 97 -16.92 6.40 17.32
N ASP A 98 -17.26 6.81 18.55
CA ASP A 98 -16.35 7.52 19.44
C ASP A 98 -15.17 6.62 19.90
N HIS A 99 -15.47 5.41 20.37
CA HIS A 99 -14.45 4.44 20.80
C HIS A 99 -13.47 4.09 19.69
N LEU A 100 -13.95 3.95 18.45
CA LEU A 100 -13.09 3.72 17.29
C LEU A 100 -12.13 4.90 17.05
N LEU A 101 -12.64 6.14 17.09
CA LEU A 101 -11.81 7.35 16.93
C LEU A 101 -10.74 7.46 18.02
N ILE A 102 -11.09 7.17 19.27
CA ILE A 102 -10.15 7.12 20.39
C ILE A 102 -9.09 6.06 20.11
N LEU A 103 -9.48 4.82 19.82
CA LEU A 103 -8.55 3.72 19.60
C LEU A 103 -7.59 3.98 18.44
N TYR A 104 -8.07 4.54 17.32
CA TYR A 104 -7.25 4.87 16.15
C TYR A 104 -6.07 5.79 16.47
N ARG A 105 -6.21 6.67 17.46
CA ARG A 105 -5.12 7.55 17.91
C ARG A 105 -3.93 6.79 18.51
N HIS A 106 -4.17 5.58 18.99
CA HIS A 106 -3.19 4.75 19.68
C HIS A 106 -2.61 3.63 18.83
N ILE A 107 -3.01 3.51 17.56
CA ILE A 107 -2.49 2.49 16.65
C ILE A 107 -1.24 3.02 15.93
N PRO A 108 -0.05 2.46 16.20
CA PRO A 108 1.18 2.96 15.62
C PRO A 108 1.44 2.39 14.22
N SER A 109 2.24 3.13 13.45
CA SER A 109 2.89 2.66 12.21
C SER A 109 4.11 3.54 11.91
N ILE A 110 4.99 3.12 10.99
CA ILE A 110 5.39 4.01 9.88
C ILE A 110 5.16 5.52 10.05
N THR A 111 3.97 5.89 9.62
CA THR A 111 3.54 7.27 9.39
C THR A 111 3.00 7.93 10.64
N SER A 112 3.07 7.25 11.79
CA SER A 112 2.44 7.65 13.06
C SER A 112 0.91 7.68 13.02
N PHE A 113 0.31 7.10 11.98
CA PHE A 113 -1.13 6.97 11.80
C PHE A 113 -1.54 5.49 11.61
N PRO A 114 -2.78 5.11 11.98
CA PRO A 114 -3.30 3.79 11.67
C PRO A 114 -3.35 3.59 10.16
N VAL A 115 -2.82 2.47 9.70
CA VAL A 115 -2.92 2.09 8.28
C VAL A 115 -4.10 1.17 7.98
N PHE A 116 -4.81 0.75 9.02
CA PHE A 116 -6.03 -0.03 8.94
C PHE A 116 -6.98 0.38 10.06
N ILE A 117 -8.21 0.72 9.67
CA ILE A 117 -9.28 1.15 10.58
C ILE A 117 -10.47 0.19 10.58
N GLY A 118 -10.26 -1.06 10.17
CA GLY A 118 -11.25 -2.11 10.30
C GLY A 118 -12.07 -2.40 9.03
N ASP A 119 -12.79 -3.53 9.11
CA ASP A 119 -13.91 -3.82 8.22
C ASP A 119 -15.10 -2.96 8.67
N LEU A 120 -15.10 -1.68 8.26
CA LEU A 120 -15.98 -0.66 8.84
C LEU A 120 -17.45 -1.03 8.72
N ASP A 121 -17.83 -1.61 7.59
CA ASP A 121 -19.19 -2.04 7.36
C ASP A 121 -19.61 -3.10 8.38
N ARG A 122 -18.78 -4.10 8.66
CA ARG A 122 -19.05 -5.17 9.63
C ARG A 122 -19.01 -4.69 11.08
N LEU A 123 -18.13 -3.74 11.40
CA LEU A 123 -18.06 -3.15 12.75
C LEU A 123 -19.31 -2.30 13.04
N ILE A 124 -19.79 -1.55 12.04
CA ILE A 124 -20.88 -0.59 12.20
C ILE A 124 -22.26 -1.25 12.05
N ASP A 125 -22.41 -2.24 11.16
CA ASP A 125 -23.72 -2.83 10.82
C ASP A 125 -24.56 -3.28 12.03
N PRO A 126 -23.99 -3.93 13.06
CA PRO A 126 -24.75 -4.36 14.24
C PRO A 126 -25.44 -3.22 15.00
N PHE A 127 -24.96 -1.99 14.85
CA PHE A 127 -25.46 -0.81 15.56
C PHE A 127 -26.36 0.08 14.68
N VAL A 128 -26.57 -0.28 13.42
CA VAL A 128 -27.47 0.45 12.51
C VAL A 128 -28.92 0.12 12.84
N THR A 129 -29.65 1.11 13.36
CA THR A 129 -31.06 0.99 13.75
C THR A 129 -31.97 1.85 12.89
N HIS A 130 -31.51 3.04 12.49
CA HIS A 130 -32.28 4.05 11.78
C HIS A 130 -31.44 4.68 10.66
N GLU A 131 -31.51 4.11 9.45
CA GLU A 131 -30.61 4.44 8.33
C GLU A 131 -30.45 5.94 8.07
N GLU A 132 -31.52 6.73 8.08
CA GLU A 132 -31.41 8.20 7.84
C GLU A 132 -30.65 8.96 8.94
N LYS A 133 -30.82 8.58 10.20
CA LYS A 133 -30.13 9.21 11.33
C LYS A 133 -28.69 8.71 11.42
N ASP A 134 -28.51 7.40 11.27
CA ASP A 134 -27.21 6.73 11.36
C ASP A 134 -26.31 7.13 10.19
N TYR A 135 -26.88 7.36 9.00
CA TYR A 135 -26.16 7.93 7.86
C TYR A 135 -25.43 9.24 8.21
N LYS A 136 -26.10 10.15 8.94
CA LYS A 136 -25.49 11.42 9.34
C LYS A 136 -24.31 11.21 10.29
N LYS A 137 -24.39 10.22 11.17
CA LYS A 137 -23.33 9.86 12.12
C LYS A 137 -22.14 9.22 11.39
N ILE A 138 -22.39 8.22 10.54
CA ILE A 138 -21.38 7.54 9.72
C ILE A 138 -20.66 8.54 8.82
N LYS A 139 -21.38 9.43 8.13
CA LYS A 139 -20.78 10.48 7.30
C LYS A 139 -19.88 11.42 8.13
N ARG A 140 -20.32 11.83 9.32
CA ARG A 140 -19.51 12.68 10.21
C ARG A 140 -18.26 11.95 10.70
N PHE A 141 -18.37 10.68 11.05
CA PHE A 141 -17.25 9.83 11.43
C PHE A 141 -16.21 9.72 10.32
N LEU A 142 -16.62 9.40 9.09
CA LEU A 142 -15.70 9.32 7.94
C LEU A 142 -15.02 10.67 7.65
N ASN A 143 -15.75 11.78 7.82
CA ASN A 143 -15.14 13.10 7.72
C ASN A 143 -14.15 13.37 8.86
N HIS A 144 -14.47 12.96 10.09
CA HIS A 144 -13.57 13.10 11.23
C HIS A 144 -12.27 12.31 11.01
N VAL A 145 -12.37 11.07 10.54
CA VAL A 145 -11.20 10.25 10.15
C VAL A 145 -10.32 11.01 9.16
N ASP A 146 -10.89 11.59 8.10
CA ASP A 146 -10.12 12.33 7.11
C ASP A 146 -9.39 13.57 7.66
N LYS A 147 -9.99 14.28 8.63
CA LYS A 147 -9.40 15.50 9.19
C LYS A 147 -8.43 15.24 10.35
N SER A 148 -8.59 14.13 11.07
CA SER A 148 -7.77 13.78 12.25
C SER A 148 -6.62 12.82 11.92
N ILE A 149 -6.78 12.02 10.86
CA ILE A 149 -5.77 11.11 10.32
C ILE A 149 -5.43 11.60 8.90
N PRO A 150 -4.70 12.72 8.75
CA PRO A 150 -4.39 13.34 7.46
C PRO A 150 -3.32 12.55 6.66
N ASP A 151 -3.53 11.25 6.51
CA ASP A 151 -2.67 10.33 5.77
C ASP A 151 -3.55 9.36 4.99
N SER A 152 -3.47 9.38 3.66
CA SER A 152 -4.26 8.48 2.82
C SER A 152 -3.69 7.06 2.71
N PHE A 153 -2.64 6.76 3.46
CA PHE A 153 -2.29 5.40 3.86
C PHE A 153 -3.15 4.87 5.02
N CYS A 154 -4.09 5.63 5.58
CA CYS A 154 -5.14 5.05 6.43
C CYS A 154 -6.18 4.35 5.56
N HIS A 155 -6.50 3.09 5.86
CA HIS A 155 -7.29 2.22 4.99
C HIS A 155 -8.47 1.55 5.71
N ALA A 156 -9.62 1.52 5.05
CA ALA A 156 -10.82 0.81 5.50
C ALA A 156 -11.21 -0.30 4.54
N ASN A 157 -11.73 -1.40 5.08
CA ASN A 157 -12.31 -2.47 4.28
C ASN A 157 -13.83 -2.47 4.36
N ILE A 158 -14.48 -2.95 3.30
CA ILE A 158 -15.89 -3.35 3.27
C ILE A 158 -16.06 -4.69 2.52
N GLY A 159 -17.19 -5.36 2.70
CA GLY A 159 -17.51 -6.63 2.06
C GLY A 159 -16.79 -7.84 2.67
N PRO A 160 -16.85 -9.03 2.02
CA PRO A 160 -17.48 -9.30 0.72
C PRO A 160 -19.00 -9.30 0.69
N GLU A 161 -19.67 -9.60 1.79
CA GLU A 161 -21.13 -9.57 1.87
C GLU A 161 -21.64 -8.13 1.92
N ARG A 162 -22.85 -7.91 1.41
CA ARG A 162 -23.53 -6.63 1.55
C ARG A 162 -24.04 -6.46 2.98
N THR A 163 -23.78 -5.30 3.58
CA THR A 163 -24.39 -4.86 4.84
C THR A 163 -25.14 -3.53 4.65
N LYS A 164 -25.99 -3.13 5.61
CA LYS A 164 -26.64 -1.80 5.57
C LYS A 164 -25.61 -0.71 5.77
N ALA A 165 -24.69 -0.89 6.70
CA ALA A 165 -23.58 0.04 6.92
C ALA A 165 -22.73 0.22 5.65
N GLY A 166 -22.45 -0.85 4.91
CA GLY A 166 -21.71 -0.79 3.64
C GLY A 166 -22.36 0.12 2.60
N ASP A 167 -23.69 0.04 2.45
CA ASP A 167 -24.43 0.95 1.57
C ASP A 167 -24.34 2.42 2.04
N LEU A 168 -24.46 2.67 3.34
CA LEU A 168 -24.36 4.01 3.92
C LEU A 168 -22.95 4.59 3.78
N ILE A 169 -21.92 3.76 3.93
CA ILE A 169 -20.51 4.13 3.74
C ILE A 169 -20.26 4.50 2.28
N LEU A 170 -20.70 3.68 1.32
CA LEU A 170 -20.55 3.98 -0.11
C LEU A 170 -21.21 5.31 -0.49
N LYS A 171 -22.42 5.55 0.02
CA LYS A 171 -23.10 6.85 -0.15
C LYS A 171 -22.29 8.00 0.43
N ALA A 172 -21.79 7.85 1.66
CA ALA A 172 -21.04 8.91 2.34
C ALA A 172 -19.70 9.23 1.65
N VAL A 173 -18.96 8.22 1.17
CA VAL A 173 -17.66 8.49 0.50
C VAL A 173 -17.82 9.23 -0.81
N ILE A 174 -18.90 8.98 -1.57
CA ILE A 174 -19.24 9.75 -2.77
C ILE A 174 -19.52 11.21 -2.40
N GLU A 175 -20.35 11.46 -1.38
CA GLU A 175 -20.69 12.84 -0.99
C GLU A 175 -19.53 13.62 -0.35
N LEU A 176 -18.58 12.93 0.30
CA LEU A 176 -17.46 13.58 1.00
C LEU A 176 -16.27 13.87 0.08
N GLU A 177 -16.00 13.00 -0.89
CA GLU A 177 -14.83 13.08 -1.77
C GLU A 177 -13.50 13.24 -0.99
N ASN A 178 -13.45 12.67 0.21
CA ASN A 178 -12.27 12.74 1.07
C ASN A 178 -11.20 11.72 0.61
N PRO A 179 -9.90 12.06 0.58
CA PRO A 179 -8.84 11.08 0.34
C PRO A 179 -8.78 9.98 1.39
N THR A 180 -9.00 10.30 2.66
CA THR A 180 -8.90 9.35 3.76
C THR A 180 -10.29 8.98 4.32
N PRO A 181 -10.53 7.74 4.75
CA PRO A 181 -9.67 6.57 4.53
C PRO A 181 -9.60 6.21 3.04
N ASN A 182 -8.46 5.72 2.58
CA ASN A 182 -8.43 4.85 1.42
C ASN A 182 -9.36 3.64 1.70
N MET A 183 -9.90 3.01 0.65
CA MET A 183 -10.91 1.98 0.87
C MET A 183 -10.83 0.87 -0.17
N THR A 184 -11.09 -0.35 0.29
CA THR A 184 -11.18 -1.54 -0.55
C THR A 184 -12.45 -2.32 -0.24
N ILE A 185 -13.13 -2.75 -1.30
CA ILE A 185 -14.13 -3.81 -1.22
C ILE A 185 -13.39 -5.14 -1.42
N ARG A 186 -13.49 -6.01 -0.42
CA ARG A 186 -13.10 -7.42 -0.55
C ARG A 186 -14.13 -8.07 -1.44
N TYR A 187 -13.88 -8.18 -2.74
CA TYR A 187 -14.85 -8.65 -3.71
C TYR A 187 -14.72 -10.16 -3.91
N ASP A 188 -15.85 -10.85 -3.82
CA ASP A 188 -15.99 -12.26 -4.13
C ASP A 188 -17.28 -12.44 -4.92
N LYS A 189 -17.19 -12.88 -6.19
CA LYS A 189 -18.34 -12.96 -7.10
C LYS A 189 -19.48 -13.81 -6.54
N ASP A 190 -19.17 -14.81 -5.72
CA ASP A 190 -20.15 -15.73 -5.15
C ASP A 190 -20.78 -15.19 -3.85
N LYS A 191 -20.17 -14.20 -3.19
CA LYS A 191 -20.63 -13.63 -1.91
C LYS A 191 -21.12 -12.19 -2.02
N THR A 192 -20.57 -11.40 -2.95
CA THR A 192 -20.87 -9.99 -3.15
C THR A 192 -22.07 -9.85 -4.08
N PRO A 193 -23.23 -9.38 -3.60
CA PRO A 193 -24.40 -9.19 -4.45
C PRO A 193 -24.10 -8.20 -5.59
N LYS A 194 -24.52 -8.52 -6.82
CA LYS A 194 -24.24 -7.70 -8.01
C LYS A 194 -24.62 -6.22 -7.82
N ASN A 195 -25.78 -5.95 -7.22
CA ASN A 195 -26.22 -4.57 -6.96
C ASN A 195 -25.28 -3.81 -6.00
N PHE A 196 -24.67 -4.48 -5.02
CA PHE A 196 -23.68 -3.88 -4.13
C PHE A 196 -22.35 -3.63 -4.86
N ALA A 197 -21.91 -4.59 -5.69
CA ALA A 197 -20.74 -4.44 -6.53
C ALA A 197 -20.87 -3.25 -7.49
N LEU A 198 -22.04 -3.06 -8.12
CA LEU A 198 -22.30 -1.92 -9.01
C LEU A 198 -22.25 -0.58 -8.27
N LYS A 199 -22.77 -0.48 -7.04
CA LYS A 199 -22.61 0.72 -6.20
C LYS A 199 -21.14 1.00 -5.88
N ALA A 200 -20.37 -0.05 -5.60
CA ALA A 200 -18.93 0.07 -5.35
C ALA A 200 -18.18 0.51 -6.62
N VAL A 201 -18.58 0.04 -7.80
CA VAL A 201 -18.06 0.51 -9.10
C VAL A 201 -18.36 1.99 -9.29
N GLU A 202 -19.61 2.41 -9.07
CA GLU A 202 -20.02 3.81 -9.20
C GLU A 202 -19.20 4.72 -8.27
N ALA A 203 -19.02 4.32 -7.00
CA ALA A 203 -18.17 5.01 -6.06
C ALA A 203 -16.70 5.04 -6.53
N CYS A 204 -16.17 3.92 -6.99
CA CYS A 204 -14.80 3.81 -7.49
C CYS A 204 -14.56 4.77 -8.67
N LEU A 205 -15.48 4.83 -9.63
CA LEU A 205 -15.42 5.76 -10.75
C LEU A 205 -15.44 7.22 -10.28
N LYS A 206 -16.40 7.59 -9.42
CA LYS A 206 -16.61 8.98 -8.98
C LYS A 206 -15.53 9.50 -8.03
N VAL A 207 -15.05 8.66 -7.11
CA VAL A 207 -14.18 9.08 -6.00
C VAL A 207 -12.95 8.18 -5.81
N SER A 208 -12.54 7.42 -6.83
CA SER A 208 -11.35 6.56 -6.84
C SER A 208 -11.29 5.49 -5.73
N LYS A 209 -12.42 5.23 -5.03
CA LYS A 209 -12.56 4.23 -3.96
C LYS A 209 -14.03 3.78 -3.80
N PRO A 210 -14.29 2.55 -3.34
CA PRO A 210 -13.32 1.54 -2.97
C PRO A 210 -12.66 0.88 -4.18
N SER A 211 -11.40 0.49 -4.06
CA SER A 211 -10.79 -0.44 -5.03
C SER A 211 -11.31 -1.86 -4.80
N PHE A 212 -11.17 -2.73 -5.79
CA PHE A 212 -11.62 -4.12 -5.72
C PHE A 212 -10.44 -5.04 -5.42
N SER A 213 -10.53 -5.81 -4.34
CA SER A 213 -9.60 -6.89 -4.01
C SER A 213 -10.25 -8.24 -4.29
N ASN A 214 -9.55 -9.16 -4.94
CA ASN A 214 -10.01 -10.52 -5.19
C ASN A 214 -9.94 -11.34 -3.90
N ASP A 215 -11.01 -11.30 -3.10
CA ASP A 215 -11.05 -11.88 -1.77
C ASP A 215 -10.85 -13.39 -1.81
N ALA A 216 -11.48 -14.07 -2.77
CA ALA A 216 -11.34 -15.51 -2.95
C ALA A 216 -9.88 -15.92 -3.20
N LYS A 217 -9.16 -15.18 -4.07
CA LYS A 217 -7.76 -15.47 -4.35
C LYS A 217 -6.87 -15.17 -3.14
N TYR A 218 -7.02 -14.01 -2.49
CA TYR A 218 -6.20 -13.71 -1.31
C TYR A 218 -6.50 -14.65 -0.14
N CYS A 219 -7.75 -15.06 0.08
CA CYS A 219 -8.07 -16.04 1.13
C CYS A 219 -7.37 -17.38 0.89
N ARG A 220 -7.26 -17.84 -0.37
CA ARG A 220 -6.49 -19.06 -0.70
C ARG A 220 -5.00 -18.91 -0.44
N ASP A 221 -4.43 -17.77 -0.80
CA ASP A 221 -2.97 -17.57 -0.78
C ASP A 221 -2.45 -17.11 0.59
N MET A 222 -3.23 -16.30 1.32
CA MET A 222 -2.84 -15.64 2.57
C MET A 222 -3.65 -16.12 3.80
N GLY A 223 -4.79 -16.77 3.59
CA GLY A 223 -5.76 -17.04 4.66
C GLY A 223 -6.47 -15.75 5.10
N GLU A 224 -6.79 -15.68 6.40
CA GLU A 224 -7.40 -14.46 6.96
C GLU A 224 -6.43 -13.28 6.91
N HIS A 225 -6.80 -12.26 6.13
CA HIS A 225 -6.00 -11.08 5.82
C HIS A 225 -6.89 -9.85 5.71
N ARG A 226 -6.29 -8.66 5.70
CA ARG A 226 -6.94 -7.39 5.35
C ARG A 226 -6.09 -6.60 4.38
N ILE A 227 -6.76 -5.67 3.69
CA ILE A 227 -6.11 -4.74 2.78
C ILE A 227 -5.84 -3.47 3.56
N VAL A 228 -4.57 -3.07 3.60
CA VAL A 228 -4.13 -1.97 4.45
C VAL A 228 -3.21 -1.03 3.69
N SER A 229 -3.10 0.21 4.17
CA SER A 229 -2.32 1.26 3.53
C SER A 229 -2.69 1.49 2.06
N CYS A 230 -1.85 1.04 1.14
CA CYS A 230 -2.11 1.09 -0.29
C CYS A 230 -3.03 -0.05 -0.70
N TYR A 231 -2.45 -1.23 -0.92
CA TYR A 231 -3.11 -2.48 -1.34
C TYR A 231 -2.45 -3.69 -0.67
N ASN A 232 -1.86 -3.48 0.51
CA ASN A 232 -1.07 -4.48 1.20
C ASN A 232 -2.02 -5.53 1.77
N ALA A 233 -1.86 -6.78 1.39
CA ALA A 233 -2.59 -7.90 1.98
C ALA A 233 -1.77 -8.44 3.15
N LEU A 234 -2.19 -8.11 4.37
CA LEU A 234 -1.49 -8.50 5.60
C LEU A 234 -2.38 -9.35 6.51
N PRO A 235 -1.81 -10.26 7.32
CA PRO A 235 -2.60 -11.09 8.22
C PRO A 235 -3.40 -10.26 9.23
N HIS A 236 -4.65 -10.66 9.47
CA HIS A 236 -5.53 -10.02 10.46
C HIS A 236 -5.06 -10.30 11.89
N GLY A 237 -5.25 -9.36 12.81
CA GLY A 237 -4.77 -9.47 14.20
C GLY A 237 -3.24 -9.53 14.30
N GLY A 238 -2.54 -8.87 13.37
CA GLY A 238 -1.09 -8.97 13.20
C GLY A 238 -0.53 -7.79 12.42
N GLY A 239 0.24 -8.06 11.37
CA GLY A 239 0.76 -7.00 10.49
C GLY A 239 2.00 -7.35 9.70
N ALA A 240 2.83 -6.34 9.46
CA ALA A 240 4.12 -6.46 8.80
C ALA A 240 5.21 -5.75 9.59
N TYR A 241 6.32 -6.42 9.80
CA TYR A 241 7.46 -5.87 10.52
C TYR A 241 8.19 -4.78 9.73
N THR A 242 8.47 -5.01 8.44
CA THR A 242 9.31 -4.14 7.59
C THR A 242 8.95 -4.30 6.10
N LEU A 243 9.32 -3.30 5.29
CA LEU A 243 9.12 -3.23 3.84
C LEU A 243 10.29 -2.48 3.16
N PRO A 244 11.51 -3.05 3.10
CA PRO A 244 12.50 -2.55 2.15
C PRO A 244 12.12 -2.98 0.72
N ARG A 245 12.67 -2.29 -0.28
CA ARG A 245 12.43 -2.60 -1.70
C ARG A 245 13.70 -2.67 -2.53
N LEU A 246 13.72 -3.60 -3.47
CA LEU A 246 14.70 -3.63 -4.56
C LEU A 246 14.33 -2.62 -5.65
N ARG A 247 15.30 -1.82 -6.08
CA ARG A 247 15.19 -0.92 -7.24
C ARG A 247 15.71 -1.64 -8.49
N LEU A 248 14.83 -2.37 -9.18
CA LEU A 248 15.24 -3.23 -10.28
C LEU A 248 15.86 -2.46 -11.45
N GLY A 249 15.35 -1.27 -11.78
CA GLY A 249 15.92 -0.43 -12.82
C GLY A 249 17.35 -0.02 -12.49
N THR A 250 17.59 0.40 -11.25
CA THR A 250 18.93 0.74 -10.74
C THR A 250 19.88 -0.45 -10.79
N ILE A 251 19.42 -1.62 -10.35
CA ILE A 251 20.21 -2.85 -10.38
C ILE A 251 20.58 -3.24 -11.82
N ALA A 252 19.63 -3.11 -12.76
CA ALA A 252 19.79 -3.51 -14.16
C ALA A 252 20.73 -2.57 -14.96
N LYS A 253 20.86 -1.29 -14.57
CA LYS A 253 21.83 -0.37 -15.19
C LYS A 253 23.27 -0.87 -15.07
N GLY A 254 23.58 -1.60 -14.01
CA GLY A 254 24.94 -2.04 -13.69
C GLY A 254 25.38 -3.37 -14.29
N VAL A 255 24.57 -4.00 -15.16
CA VAL A 255 24.88 -5.30 -15.77
C VAL A 255 25.02 -5.19 -17.30
N GLN A 256 25.69 -6.17 -17.91
CA GLN A 256 25.92 -6.25 -19.35
C GLN A 256 25.00 -7.26 -20.05
N SER A 257 24.29 -8.11 -19.31
CA SER A 257 23.38 -9.11 -19.88
C SER A 257 22.31 -9.57 -18.90
N LEU A 258 21.26 -10.20 -19.42
CA LEU A 258 20.26 -10.91 -18.62
C LEU A 258 20.90 -12.03 -17.78
N GLU A 259 21.89 -12.72 -18.33
CA GLU A 259 22.57 -13.81 -17.62
C GLU A 259 23.33 -13.30 -16.39
N GLU A 260 24.08 -12.20 -16.54
CA GLU A 260 24.77 -11.56 -15.41
C GLU A 260 23.76 -11.11 -14.34
N LEU A 261 22.63 -10.51 -14.75
CA LEU A 261 21.59 -10.11 -13.80
C LEU A 261 21.08 -11.31 -13.01
N LEU A 262 20.64 -12.37 -13.68
CA LEU A 262 19.95 -13.50 -13.04
C LEU A 262 20.89 -14.41 -12.25
N LYS A 263 22.13 -14.61 -12.72
CA LYS A 263 23.08 -15.53 -12.11
C LYS A 263 24.01 -14.87 -11.09
N ASP A 264 24.31 -13.57 -11.23
CA ASP A 264 25.27 -12.88 -10.37
C ASP A 264 24.65 -11.75 -9.54
N ARG A 265 24.15 -10.69 -10.20
CA ARG A 265 23.79 -9.45 -9.52
C ARG A 265 22.55 -9.61 -8.63
N LEU A 266 21.46 -10.11 -9.20
CA LEU A 266 20.16 -10.18 -8.52
C LEU A 266 20.17 -11.11 -7.30
N PRO A 267 20.79 -12.31 -7.34
CA PRO A 267 20.87 -13.18 -6.16
C PRO A 267 21.60 -12.53 -4.98
N LYS A 268 22.71 -11.83 -5.24
CA LYS A 268 23.51 -11.19 -4.19
C LYS A 268 22.74 -10.05 -3.51
N VAL A 269 22.15 -9.14 -4.28
CA VAL A 269 21.38 -8.01 -3.75
C VAL A 269 20.12 -8.51 -3.01
N THR A 270 19.43 -9.50 -3.57
CA THR A 270 18.22 -10.09 -2.96
C THR A 270 18.55 -10.72 -1.61
N LYS A 271 19.66 -11.47 -1.52
CA LYS A 271 20.11 -12.07 -0.26
C LYS A 271 20.48 -11.00 0.78
N ALA A 272 21.18 -9.94 0.36
CA ALA A 272 21.51 -8.83 1.27
C ALA A 272 20.25 -8.18 1.85
N MET A 273 19.23 -7.92 1.03
CA MET A 273 17.97 -7.36 1.54
C MET A 273 17.27 -8.31 2.52
N ALA A 274 17.30 -9.63 2.28
CA ALA A 274 16.74 -10.61 3.21
C ALA A 274 17.46 -10.60 4.58
N THR A 275 18.80 -10.59 4.59
CA THR A 275 19.58 -10.50 5.84
C THR A 275 19.32 -9.18 6.59
N MET A 276 19.20 -8.06 5.87
CA MET A 276 18.84 -6.77 6.46
C MET A 276 17.44 -6.83 7.10
N MET A 277 16.47 -7.48 6.46
CA MET A 277 15.14 -7.70 7.05
C MET A 277 15.23 -8.53 8.32
N ASP A 278 16.03 -9.61 8.35
CA ASP A 278 16.20 -10.44 9.55
C ASP A 278 16.65 -9.59 10.75
N LYS A 279 17.69 -8.78 10.55
CA LYS A 279 18.28 -7.92 11.58
C LYS A 279 17.24 -6.93 12.14
N ARG A 280 16.46 -6.31 11.26
CA ARG A 280 15.38 -5.39 11.66
C ARG A 280 14.29 -6.09 12.46
N ILE A 281 13.86 -7.28 12.03
CA ILE A 281 12.80 -8.04 12.68
C ILE A 281 13.26 -8.53 14.06
N LYS A 282 14.48 -9.09 14.15
CA LYS A 282 15.06 -9.53 15.42
C LYS A 282 15.17 -8.38 16.41
N PHE A 283 15.74 -7.24 16.01
CA PHE A 283 15.79 -6.06 16.89
C PHE A 283 14.39 -5.65 17.38
N LEU A 284 13.41 -5.58 16.47
CA LEU A 284 12.04 -5.20 16.84
C LEU A 284 11.38 -6.19 17.81
N VAL A 285 11.58 -7.50 17.62
CA VAL A 285 10.95 -8.55 18.46
C VAL A 285 11.69 -8.75 19.78
N GLU A 286 13.02 -8.73 19.75
CA GLU A 286 13.89 -9.15 20.85
C GLU A 286 14.33 -7.96 21.72
N GLU A 287 14.54 -6.77 21.14
CA GLU A 287 15.21 -5.65 21.82
C GLU A 287 14.34 -4.41 22.00
N SER A 288 13.46 -4.10 21.05
CA SER A 288 12.67 -2.85 21.08
C SER A 288 11.62 -2.80 22.20
N ASN A 289 11.27 -3.95 22.78
CA ASN A 289 10.21 -4.13 23.76
C ASN A 289 8.79 -3.78 23.28
N PHE A 290 8.56 -3.63 21.97
CA PHE A 290 7.24 -3.29 21.42
C PHE A 290 6.17 -4.30 21.82
N PHE A 291 6.41 -5.60 21.59
CA PHE A 291 5.40 -6.64 21.85
C PHE A 291 5.17 -6.90 23.34
N GLN A 292 6.17 -6.63 24.17
CA GLN A 292 6.14 -6.80 25.62
C GLN A 292 5.34 -5.70 26.31
N THR A 293 5.37 -4.47 25.77
CA THR A 293 4.78 -3.28 26.41
C THR A 293 3.46 -2.83 25.79
N SER A 294 3.13 -3.31 24.58
CA SER A 294 1.94 -2.90 23.85
C SER A 294 0.65 -3.46 24.47
N PHE A 295 -0.28 -2.56 24.83
CA PHE A 295 -1.62 -2.94 25.27
C PHE A 295 -2.39 -3.69 24.16
N LEU A 296 -2.09 -3.41 22.88
CA LEU A 296 -2.70 -4.11 21.75
C LEU A 296 -2.40 -5.60 21.78
N VAL A 297 -1.19 -5.98 22.22
CA VAL A 297 -0.82 -7.40 22.42
C VAL A 297 -1.51 -7.96 23.65
N ARG A 298 -1.38 -7.26 24.79
CA ARG A 298 -1.93 -7.71 26.08
C ARG A 298 -3.44 -7.94 26.05
N GLU A 299 -4.19 -7.09 25.33
CA GLU A 299 -5.64 -7.14 25.27
C GLU A 299 -6.17 -7.92 24.05
N GLY A 300 -5.26 -8.42 23.21
CA GLY A 300 -5.58 -9.38 22.13
C GLY A 300 -6.00 -8.75 20.81
N TYR A 301 -5.81 -7.44 20.62
CA TYR A 301 -6.02 -6.78 19.33
C TYR A 301 -5.03 -7.27 18.28
N ILE A 302 -3.82 -7.65 18.69
CA ILE A 302 -2.80 -8.23 17.83
C ILE A 302 -2.05 -9.37 18.52
N GLN A 303 -1.47 -10.26 17.72
CA GLN A 303 -0.58 -11.34 18.16
C GLN A 303 0.69 -11.31 17.33
N ARG A 304 1.85 -11.48 17.97
CA ARG A 304 3.16 -11.41 17.30
C ARG A 304 3.27 -12.45 16.19
N GLU A 305 2.75 -13.65 16.44
CA GLU A 305 2.76 -14.80 15.54
C GLU A 305 1.95 -14.53 14.25
N ASN A 306 1.08 -13.53 14.24
CA ASN A 306 0.32 -13.08 13.06
C ASN A 306 1.06 -12.00 12.25
N PHE A 307 2.31 -11.68 12.55
CA PHE A 307 3.09 -10.77 11.73
C PHE A 307 3.80 -11.50 10.59
N SER A 308 4.08 -10.73 9.54
CA SER A 308 4.82 -11.14 8.35
C SER A 308 5.85 -10.05 8.00
N ALA A 309 6.52 -10.17 6.87
CA ALA A 309 7.27 -9.05 6.30
C ALA A 309 7.15 -9.01 4.78
N MET A 310 7.17 -7.79 4.25
CA MET A 310 6.98 -7.55 2.83
C MET A 310 8.33 -7.29 2.15
N PHE A 311 8.57 -8.03 1.08
CA PHE A 311 9.79 -7.95 0.29
C PHE A 311 9.51 -7.12 -0.96
N GLY A 312 9.76 -5.81 -0.88
CA GLY A 312 9.33 -4.84 -1.87
C GLY A 312 10.10 -4.93 -3.19
N ILE A 313 9.41 -4.66 -4.30
CA ILE A 313 10.00 -4.60 -5.65
C ILE A 313 9.44 -3.39 -6.40
N VAL A 314 10.32 -2.62 -7.06
CA VAL A 314 9.95 -1.51 -7.95
C VAL A 314 10.85 -1.50 -9.20
N GLY A 315 10.38 -0.90 -10.30
CA GLY A 315 11.19 -0.66 -11.49
C GLY A 315 11.34 -1.85 -12.43
N LEU A 316 10.35 -2.76 -12.47
CA LEU A 316 10.41 -3.92 -13.36
C LEU A 316 10.46 -3.50 -14.83
N ALA A 317 9.62 -2.54 -15.24
CA ALA A 317 9.59 -2.04 -16.62
C ALA A 317 10.96 -1.50 -17.04
N ASP A 318 11.61 -0.73 -16.18
CA ASP A 318 12.92 -0.11 -16.43
C ASP A 318 14.02 -1.17 -16.57
N ALA A 319 14.01 -2.17 -15.68
CA ALA A 319 14.95 -3.28 -15.77
C ALA A 319 14.78 -4.06 -17.09
N VAL A 320 13.54 -4.39 -17.45
CA VAL A 320 13.23 -5.10 -18.69
C VAL A 320 13.65 -4.28 -19.91
N ASN A 321 13.30 -2.99 -19.94
CA ASN A 321 13.63 -2.11 -21.06
C ASN A 321 15.15 -1.97 -21.25
N GLN A 322 15.92 -1.88 -20.16
CA GLN A 322 17.39 -1.87 -20.22
C GLN A 322 17.93 -3.17 -20.82
N LEU A 323 17.37 -4.32 -20.43
CA LEU A 323 17.82 -5.63 -20.93
C LEU A 323 17.44 -5.85 -22.40
N LEU A 324 16.25 -5.43 -22.82
CA LEU A 324 15.85 -5.43 -24.23
C LEU A 324 16.82 -4.59 -25.08
N LYS A 325 17.23 -3.42 -24.57
CA LYS A 325 18.24 -2.57 -25.22
C LYS A 325 19.59 -3.27 -25.35
N LEU A 326 20.04 -3.99 -24.31
CA LEU A 326 21.28 -4.80 -24.36
C LEU A 326 21.18 -5.96 -25.36
N GLU A 327 19.98 -6.52 -25.58
CA GLU A 327 19.70 -7.49 -26.64
C GLU A 327 19.55 -6.86 -28.04
N GLY A 328 19.71 -5.53 -28.18
CA GLY A 328 19.54 -4.81 -29.44
C GLY A 328 18.09 -4.66 -29.91
N ARG A 329 17.11 -4.86 -29.02
CA ARG A 329 15.68 -4.77 -29.31
C ARG A 329 15.16 -3.35 -29.05
N GLN A 330 14.21 -2.91 -29.88
CA GLN A 330 13.51 -1.62 -29.76
C GLN A 330 12.13 -1.74 -29.11
N GLU A 331 11.71 -2.97 -28.77
CA GLU A 331 10.46 -3.24 -28.10
C GLU A 331 10.49 -2.74 -26.64
N ARG A 332 9.32 -2.58 -26.01
CA ARG A 332 9.20 -2.10 -24.63
C ARG A 332 8.35 -3.06 -23.79
N PHE A 333 8.63 -3.10 -22.49
CA PHE A 333 7.78 -3.80 -21.53
C PHE A 333 6.32 -3.30 -21.63
N GLY A 334 5.35 -4.21 -21.53
CA GLY A 334 3.94 -3.92 -21.79
C GLY A 334 3.46 -4.27 -23.21
N THR A 335 4.35 -4.22 -24.21
CA THR A 335 4.02 -4.58 -25.61
C THR A 335 4.92 -5.67 -26.19
N SER A 336 6.02 -6.01 -25.51
CA SER A 336 6.97 -7.02 -25.94
C SER A 336 6.75 -8.36 -25.26
N LYS A 337 6.51 -9.41 -26.05
CA LYS A 337 6.53 -10.79 -25.55
C LYS A 337 7.88 -11.15 -24.91
N ARG A 338 8.99 -10.74 -25.54
CA ARG A 338 10.33 -10.96 -24.99
C ARG A 338 10.52 -10.19 -23.68
N GLY A 339 9.97 -8.98 -23.60
CA GLY A 339 9.95 -8.19 -22.37
C GLY A 339 9.25 -8.91 -21.23
N ASP A 340 8.10 -9.53 -21.49
CA ASP A 340 7.37 -10.30 -20.48
C ASP A 340 8.15 -11.55 -20.02
N GLU A 341 8.81 -12.25 -20.94
CA GLU A 341 9.70 -13.38 -20.62
C GLU A 341 10.86 -12.95 -19.69
N ILE A 342 11.47 -11.80 -19.96
CA ILE A 342 12.52 -11.21 -19.11
C ILE A 342 11.95 -10.86 -17.75
N GLY A 343 10.81 -10.16 -17.70
CA GLY A 343 10.15 -9.75 -16.46
C GLY A 343 9.84 -10.94 -15.55
N HIS A 344 9.26 -12.00 -16.11
CA HIS A 344 9.00 -13.24 -15.37
C HIS A 344 10.29 -13.91 -14.90
N SER A 345 11.36 -13.90 -15.70
CA SER A 345 12.65 -14.50 -15.30
C SER A 345 13.26 -13.76 -14.10
N ILE A 346 13.17 -12.43 -14.07
CA ILE A 346 13.62 -11.60 -12.95
C ILE A 346 12.83 -11.94 -11.68
N LEU A 347 11.49 -11.89 -11.73
CA LEU A 347 10.66 -12.12 -10.56
C LEU A 347 10.76 -13.55 -10.03
N LYS A 348 10.83 -14.56 -10.92
CA LYS A 348 11.07 -15.96 -10.52
C LYS A 348 12.38 -16.09 -9.75
N ARG A 349 13.44 -15.43 -10.23
CA ARG A 349 14.75 -15.50 -9.56
C ARG A 349 14.73 -14.83 -8.19
N ILE A 350 14.06 -13.68 -8.05
CA ILE A 350 13.89 -13.03 -6.74
C ILE A 350 13.08 -13.91 -5.80
N GLN A 351 11.97 -14.46 -6.28
CA GLN A 351 11.09 -15.33 -5.50
C GLN A 351 11.82 -16.59 -5.03
N GLU A 352 12.63 -17.22 -5.90
CA GLU A 352 13.45 -18.38 -5.55
C GLU A 352 14.43 -18.05 -4.41
N VAL A 353 15.16 -16.94 -4.53
CA VAL A 353 16.13 -16.52 -3.50
C VAL A 353 15.43 -16.17 -2.19
N ALA A 354 14.32 -15.44 -2.24
CA ALA A 354 13.54 -15.06 -1.06
C ALA A 354 12.89 -16.28 -0.38
N ASN A 355 12.37 -17.25 -1.13
CA ASN A 355 11.75 -18.46 -0.58
C ASN A 355 12.76 -19.45 0.00
N ASN A 356 14.01 -19.42 -0.46
CA ASN A 356 15.11 -20.23 0.08
C ASN A 356 15.72 -19.62 1.35
N HIS A 357 15.32 -18.40 1.72
CA HIS A 357 15.72 -17.74 2.95
C HIS A 357 14.68 -18.00 4.04
N GLU A 358 15.13 -18.45 5.21
CA GLU A 358 14.24 -18.68 6.36
C GLU A 358 14.06 -17.37 7.13
N ALA A 359 12.86 -16.80 7.05
CA ALA A 359 12.53 -15.52 7.68
C ALA A 359 12.24 -15.71 9.19
N PRO A 360 12.93 -14.97 10.09
CA PRO A 360 12.67 -15.03 11.51
C PRO A 360 11.29 -14.46 11.84
N TYR A 361 10.62 -15.09 12.81
CA TYR A 361 9.35 -14.62 13.39
C TYR A 361 8.21 -14.38 12.38
N CYS A 362 8.26 -15.05 11.22
CA CYS A 362 7.22 -14.97 10.18
C CYS A 362 6.42 -16.27 10.13
N GLU A 363 5.97 -16.78 11.27
CA GLU A 363 5.31 -18.09 11.40
C GLU A 363 4.02 -18.14 10.56
N ARG A 364 3.26 -17.03 10.52
CA ARG A 364 2.00 -16.89 9.76
C ARG A 364 2.16 -17.12 8.25
N THR A 365 3.36 -16.96 7.73
CA THR A 365 3.72 -17.11 6.31
C THR A 365 4.69 -18.26 6.08
N ASN A 366 4.74 -19.23 6.99
CA ASN A 366 5.62 -20.39 6.95
C ASN A 366 7.11 -20.01 6.92
N ASN A 367 7.51 -19.02 7.72
CA ASN A 367 8.87 -18.49 7.81
C ASN A 367 9.40 -18.00 6.45
N ARG A 368 8.54 -17.32 5.68
CA ARG A 368 8.90 -16.74 4.38
C ARG A 368 8.56 -15.27 4.29
N TYR A 369 9.44 -14.52 3.63
CA TYR A 369 9.15 -13.17 3.18
C TYR A 369 8.23 -13.19 1.96
N LEU A 370 7.29 -12.25 1.94
CA LEU A 370 6.28 -12.19 0.90
C LEU A 370 6.58 -11.06 -0.07
N LEU A 371 6.78 -11.39 -1.35
CA LEU A 371 7.02 -10.37 -2.38
C LEU A 371 5.84 -9.40 -2.46
N HIS A 372 6.19 -8.12 -2.52
CA HIS A 372 5.26 -7.00 -2.57
C HIS A 372 5.61 -6.08 -3.75
N ALA A 373 4.63 -5.74 -4.58
CA ALA A 373 4.85 -4.80 -5.67
C ALA A 373 4.74 -3.39 -5.10
N GLN A 374 5.84 -2.65 -5.03
CA GLN A 374 5.89 -1.44 -4.23
C GLN A 374 5.42 -0.20 -5.00
N VAL A 375 4.65 0.65 -4.32
CA VAL A 375 4.22 1.94 -4.87
C VAL A 375 5.38 2.87 -5.22
N GLY A 376 5.09 3.84 -6.09
CA GLY A 376 6.03 4.89 -6.46
C GLY A 376 6.37 5.78 -5.26
N ALA A 377 7.59 6.29 -5.26
CA ALA A 377 8.06 7.28 -4.29
C ALA A 377 9.02 8.24 -4.99
N ASN A 378 9.28 9.39 -4.39
CA ASN A 378 10.30 10.34 -4.84
C ASN A 378 11.21 10.63 -3.65
N LEU A 379 12.02 9.64 -3.29
CA LEU A 379 12.96 9.72 -2.18
C LEU A 379 14.40 9.92 -2.68
N SER A 380 14.66 9.60 -3.94
CA SER A 380 15.96 9.71 -4.58
C SER A 380 15.80 9.90 -6.08
N GLU A 381 16.82 10.48 -6.74
CA GLU A 381 16.90 10.60 -8.20
C GLU A 381 16.74 9.25 -8.90
N GLU A 382 17.21 8.14 -8.29
CA GLU A 382 17.05 6.81 -8.86
C GLU A 382 15.58 6.39 -8.99
N ASP A 383 14.63 7.05 -8.31
CA ASP A 383 13.21 6.75 -8.47
C ASP A 383 12.70 7.11 -9.88
N THR A 384 13.37 8.04 -10.58
CA THR A 384 13.08 8.37 -11.99
C THR A 384 13.32 7.19 -12.94
N CYS A 385 14.14 6.22 -12.52
CA CYS A 385 14.49 5.03 -13.29
C CYS A 385 13.83 3.77 -12.71
N ASN A 386 12.80 3.93 -11.88
CA ASN A 386 12.09 2.82 -11.26
C ASN A 386 10.57 3.10 -11.27
N THR A 387 9.95 2.77 -12.39
CA THR A 387 8.50 2.74 -12.59
C THR A 387 7.83 1.98 -11.43
N PRO A 388 6.76 2.54 -10.83
CA PRO A 388 6.06 1.93 -9.70
C PRO A 388 5.65 0.48 -9.93
N ALA A 389 5.86 -0.37 -8.92
CA ALA A 389 5.47 -1.78 -8.90
C ALA A 389 6.08 -2.58 -10.08
N HIS A 390 5.27 -3.47 -10.67
CA HIS A 390 5.60 -4.24 -11.87
C HIS A 390 4.99 -3.63 -13.15
N ARG A 391 4.42 -2.42 -13.06
CA ARG A 391 3.52 -1.86 -14.06
C ARG A 391 4.23 -1.42 -15.33
N VAL A 392 3.46 -1.33 -16.41
CA VAL A 392 3.86 -0.62 -17.63
C VAL A 392 4.07 0.86 -17.31
N THR A 393 5.11 1.46 -17.88
CA THR A 393 5.40 2.88 -17.74
C THR A 393 4.24 3.71 -18.27
N VAL A 394 3.88 4.79 -17.56
CA VAL A 394 2.79 5.67 -17.98
C VAL A 394 3.10 6.26 -19.36
N GLY A 395 2.12 6.23 -20.26
CA GLY A 395 2.28 6.62 -21.66
C GLY A 395 2.61 5.47 -22.62
N ASP A 396 3.21 4.37 -22.13
CA ASP A 396 3.49 3.16 -22.92
C ASP A 396 2.35 2.11 -22.85
N GLU A 397 1.28 2.44 -22.14
CA GLU A 397 0.19 1.51 -21.83
C GLU A 397 -0.53 1.01 -23.10
N PRO A 398 -0.65 -0.31 -23.30
CA PRO A 398 -1.46 -0.88 -24.39
C PRO A 398 -2.95 -0.52 -24.25
N ILE A 399 -3.76 -0.85 -25.26
CA ILE A 399 -5.23 -0.81 -25.12
C ILE A 399 -5.68 -1.73 -23.99
N LEU A 400 -6.82 -1.43 -23.35
CA LEU A 400 -7.22 -2.04 -22.08
C LEU A 400 -7.18 -3.58 -22.06
N PRO A 401 -7.74 -4.31 -23.07
CA PRO A 401 -7.70 -5.77 -23.04
C PRO A 401 -6.29 -6.35 -23.13
N LEU A 402 -5.40 -5.72 -23.90
CA LEU A 402 -4.01 -6.14 -24.01
C LEU A 402 -3.22 -5.81 -22.74
N HIS A 403 -3.47 -4.64 -22.15
CA HIS A 403 -2.84 -4.23 -20.91
C HIS A 403 -3.21 -5.18 -19.76
N ILE A 404 -4.49 -5.53 -19.61
CA ILE A 404 -4.94 -6.51 -18.61
C ILE A 404 -4.27 -7.87 -18.84
N LYS A 405 -4.25 -8.38 -20.09
CA LYS A 405 -3.61 -9.66 -20.41
C LYS A 405 -2.11 -9.68 -20.10
N GLN A 406 -1.45 -8.54 -20.24
CA GLN A 406 -0.02 -8.40 -19.96
C GLN A 406 0.28 -8.24 -18.46
N ALA A 407 -0.44 -7.35 -17.77
CA ALA A 407 -0.14 -6.98 -16.39
C ALA A 407 -0.59 -8.05 -15.38
N ILE A 408 -1.77 -8.65 -15.56
CA ILE A 408 -2.36 -9.55 -14.57
C ILE A 408 -1.51 -10.80 -14.25
N PRO A 409 -0.87 -11.48 -15.21
CA PRO A 409 0.04 -12.60 -14.92
C PRO A 409 1.16 -12.26 -13.94
N PHE A 410 1.62 -11.01 -13.87
CA PHE A 410 2.62 -10.57 -12.90
C PHE A 410 2.10 -10.51 -11.47
N HIS A 411 0.77 -10.47 -11.26
CA HIS A 411 0.20 -10.45 -9.90
C HIS A 411 0.47 -11.74 -9.12
N GLU A 412 0.74 -12.86 -9.79
CA GLU A 412 0.97 -14.15 -9.13
C GLU A 412 2.08 -14.08 -8.08
N TYR A 413 3.17 -13.39 -8.41
CA TYR A 413 4.36 -13.26 -7.56
C TYR A 413 4.10 -12.48 -6.26
N PHE A 414 3.16 -11.54 -6.26
CA PHE A 414 3.03 -10.51 -5.23
C PHE A 414 1.87 -10.78 -4.27
N ILE A 415 2.00 -11.84 -3.46
CA ILE A 415 0.94 -12.30 -2.56
C ILE A 415 0.66 -11.35 -1.38
N SER A 416 1.63 -10.53 -0.96
CA SER A 416 1.44 -9.53 0.10
C SER A 416 0.97 -8.16 -0.41
N GLY A 417 0.76 -8.01 -1.71
CA GLY A 417 0.13 -6.81 -2.27
C GLY A 417 0.69 -6.43 -3.64
N THR A 418 -0.25 -6.12 -4.53
CA THR A 418 -0.03 -5.60 -5.87
C THR A 418 -1.36 -5.08 -6.38
N GLY A 419 -1.35 -4.22 -7.39
CA GLY A 419 -2.58 -3.77 -8.02
C GLY A 419 -2.33 -3.02 -9.31
N ASP A 420 -3.33 -3.05 -10.18
CA ASP A 420 -3.37 -2.27 -11.40
C ASP A 420 -4.55 -1.29 -11.38
N LEU A 421 -4.35 -0.19 -12.09
CA LEU A 421 -5.25 0.95 -12.02
C LEU A 421 -5.51 1.51 -13.41
N PHE A 422 -6.78 1.81 -13.69
CA PHE A 422 -7.23 2.22 -15.03
C PHE A 422 -8.10 3.47 -14.94
N ALA A 423 -7.72 4.50 -15.71
CA ALA A 423 -8.48 5.75 -15.82
C ALA A 423 -9.53 5.64 -16.92
N PHE A 424 -10.80 5.82 -16.60
CA PHE A 424 -11.93 5.75 -17.54
C PHE A 424 -12.45 7.15 -17.86
N ASP A 425 -13.09 7.28 -19.03
CA ASP A 425 -13.86 8.47 -19.38
C ASP A 425 -15.28 8.44 -18.77
N GLU A 426 -15.98 9.56 -18.85
CA GLU A 426 -17.29 9.78 -18.23
C GLU A 426 -18.41 8.87 -18.75
N THR A 427 -18.30 8.33 -19.97
CA THR A 427 -19.30 7.41 -20.56
C THR A 427 -19.47 6.11 -19.76
N TYR A 428 -18.46 5.70 -18.99
CA TYR A 428 -18.54 4.52 -18.14
C TYR A 428 -19.43 4.70 -16.90
N LEU A 429 -19.85 5.94 -16.58
CA LEU A 429 -20.85 6.17 -15.54
C LEU A 429 -22.21 5.56 -15.89
N ASP A 430 -22.55 5.52 -17.17
CA ASP A 430 -23.80 4.94 -17.67
C ASP A 430 -23.65 3.42 -17.97
N LYS A 431 -22.45 2.86 -17.73
CA LYS A 431 -22.10 1.46 -18.01
C LYS A 431 -21.35 0.78 -16.84
N PRO A 432 -21.85 0.87 -15.58
CA PRO A 432 -21.17 0.28 -14.44
C PRO A 432 -21.01 -1.25 -14.55
N GLU A 433 -21.91 -1.94 -15.27
CA GLU A 433 -21.80 -3.36 -15.57
C GLU A 433 -20.56 -3.68 -16.41
N ALA A 434 -20.22 -2.85 -17.40
CA ALA A 434 -19.04 -3.07 -18.22
C ALA A 434 -17.75 -2.93 -17.40
N VAL A 435 -17.71 -1.99 -16.45
CA VAL A 435 -16.57 -1.85 -15.53
C VAL A 435 -16.48 -3.05 -14.60
N LEU A 436 -17.60 -3.55 -14.09
CA LEU A 436 -17.62 -4.78 -13.29
C LEU A 436 -17.13 -5.99 -14.10
N ASP A 437 -17.56 -6.13 -15.36
CA ASP A 437 -17.10 -7.20 -16.26
C ASP A 437 -15.58 -7.12 -16.52
N ILE A 438 -15.02 -5.91 -16.63
CA ILE A 438 -13.57 -5.70 -16.75
C ILE A 438 -12.84 -6.18 -15.49
N ILE A 439 -13.36 -5.85 -14.31
CA ILE A 439 -12.79 -6.28 -13.01
C ILE A 439 -12.86 -7.80 -12.88
N GLU A 440 -14.02 -8.39 -13.14
CA GLU A 440 -14.22 -9.85 -13.12
C GLU A 440 -13.33 -10.57 -14.14
N GLY A 441 -13.19 -9.99 -15.34
CA GLY A 441 -12.28 -10.48 -16.38
C GLY A 441 -10.83 -10.47 -15.91
N ALA A 442 -10.36 -9.37 -15.30
CA ALA A 442 -9.02 -9.31 -14.71
C ALA A 442 -8.84 -10.33 -13.58
N PHE A 443 -9.84 -10.54 -12.72
CA PHE A 443 -9.78 -11.55 -11.66
C PHE A 443 -9.80 -12.98 -12.19
N SER A 444 -10.50 -13.25 -13.29
CA SER A 444 -10.49 -14.56 -13.95
C SER A 444 -9.11 -14.93 -14.52
N LEU A 445 -8.29 -13.93 -14.84
CA LEU A 445 -6.90 -14.10 -15.27
C LEU A 445 -5.90 -14.24 -14.10
N GLY A 446 -6.38 -14.26 -12.85
CA GLY A 446 -5.56 -14.35 -11.65
C GLY A 446 -5.24 -13.00 -10.98
N GLY A 447 -5.93 -11.93 -11.40
CA GLY A 447 -5.77 -10.60 -10.81
C GLY A 447 -6.10 -10.57 -9.32
N ARG A 448 -5.35 -9.74 -8.59
CA ARG A 448 -5.48 -9.59 -7.13
C ARG A 448 -6.20 -8.32 -6.70
N TYR A 449 -5.92 -7.21 -7.36
CA TYR A 449 -6.43 -5.91 -6.98
C TYR A 449 -6.58 -5.04 -8.22
N ILE A 450 -7.76 -4.46 -8.41
CA ILE A 450 -8.06 -3.56 -9.52
C ILE A 450 -8.71 -2.32 -8.97
N THR A 451 -8.34 -1.17 -9.50
CA THR A 451 -8.99 0.09 -9.18
C THR A 451 -9.25 0.86 -10.46
N THR A 452 -10.40 1.49 -10.51
CA THR A 452 -10.82 2.30 -11.63
C THR A 452 -11.12 3.70 -11.12
N TYR A 453 -11.04 4.71 -11.98
CA TYR A 453 -11.44 6.07 -11.63
C TYR A 453 -11.74 6.87 -12.88
N LEU A 454 -12.57 7.89 -12.76
CA LEU A 454 -12.76 8.85 -13.83
C LEU A 454 -11.55 9.77 -13.96
N HIS A 455 -11.04 9.92 -15.18
CA HIS A 455 -9.83 10.71 -15.42
C HIS A 455 -9.96 12.18 -14.96
N ASN A 456 -11.15 12.75 -15.07
CA ASN A 456 -11.41 14.17 -14.82
C ASN A 456 -11.75 14.52 -13.36
N THR A 457 -11.64 13.58 -12.41
CA THR A 457 -11.90 13.87 -10.99
C THR A 457 -10.73 14.61 -10.35
N ASP A 458 -11.04 15.39 -9.31
CA ASP A 458 -10.02 16.00 -8.45
C ASP A 458 -9.37 14.94 -7.55
N LEU A 459 -10.18 14.01 -7.01
CA LEU A 459 -9.70 12.89 -6.21
C LEU A 459 -9.17 11.76 -7.11
N ILE A 460 -7.87 11.50 -7.04
CA ILE A 460 -7.15 10.55 -7.89
C ILE A 460 -6.29 9.60 -7.05
N ARG A 461 -6.12 8.37 -7.55
CA ARG A 461 -5.15 7.41 -7.02
C ARG A 461 -3.78 7.59 -7.69
N VAL A 462 -2.77 7.91 -6.88
CA VAL A 462 -1.40 8.14 -7.35
C VAL A 462 -0.78 6.82 -7.82
N THR A 463 -0.49 5.91 -6.90
CA THR A 463 0.08 4.58 -7.21
C THR A 463 -0.52 3.49 -6.33
N GLY A 464 -0.92 3.84 -5.11
CA GLY A 464 -1.68 3.00 -4.19
C GLY A 464 -2.48 3.78 -3.14
N TYR A 465 -2.23 5.09 -3.00
CA TYR A 465 -2.92 6.01 -2.09
C TYR A 465 -3.61 7.14 -2.86
N LEU A 466 -4.46 7.91 -2.16
CA LEU A 466 -5.32 8.94 -2.75
C LEU A 466 -4.84 10.36 -2.46
N VAL A 467 -5.02 11.25 -3.42
CA VAL A 467 -4.74 12.68 -3.29
C VAL A 467 -5.79 13.50 -4.02
N LYS A 468 -5.94 14.77 -3.66
CA LYS A 468 -6.66 15.74 -4.50
C LYS A 468 -5.66 16.45 -5.41
N LYS A 469 -5.91 16.50 -6.73
CA LYS A 469 -5.06 17.22 -7.69
C LYS A 469 -4.92 18.69 -7.28
N SER A 470 -5.99 19.29 -6.76
CA SER A 470 -5.99 20.65 -6.21
C SER A 470 -5.02 20.83 -5.03
N GLU A 471 -4.96 19.88 -4.09
CA GLU A 471 -4.01 19.91 -2.96
C GLU A 471 -2.58 19.64 -3.41
N VAL A 472 -2.39 18.71 -4.36
CA VAL A 472 -1.07 18.45 -4.97
C VAL A 472 -0.50 19.70 -5.66
N LYS A 473 -1.35 20.51 -6.30
CA LYS A 473 -0.93 21.81 -6.87
C LYS A 473 -0.46 22.81 -5.80
N LYS A 474 -1.12 22.86 -4.65
CA LYS A 474 -0.68 23.69 -3.51
C LYS A 474 0.67 23.21 -2.96
N ALA A 475 0.82 21.90 -2.79
CA ALA A 475 2.09 21.31 -2.36
C ALA A 475 3.22 21.65 -3.35
N ALA A 476 2.96 21.59 -4.66
CA ALA A 476 3.91 21.98 -5.71
C ALA A 476 4.30 23.47 -5.65
N ALA A 477 3.38 24.34 -5.20
CA ALA A 477 3.64 25.76 -4.99
C ALA A 477 4.39 26.06 -3.66
N GLY A 478 4.74 25.02 -2.88
CA GLY A 478 5.40 25.16 -1.60
C GLY A 478 4.47 25.60 -0.46
N GLU A 479 3.15 25.56 -0.66
CA GLU A 479 2.16 25.84 0.37
C GLU A 479 2.07 24.67 1.36
N ALA A 480 1.75 24.98 2.62
CA ALA A 480 1.45 23.94 3.60
C ALA A 480 0.10 23.30 3.28
N VAL A 481 0.12 21.97 3.07
CA VAL A 481 -1.07 21.15 2.83
C VAL A 481 -1.36 20.27 4.03
N LEU A 482 -2.61 19.83 4.15
CA LEU A 482 -3.04 19.02 5.30
C LEU A 482 -2.33 17.66 5.36
N ARG A 483 -2.14 16.99 4.21
CA ARG A 483 -1.67 15.59 4.16
C ARG A 483 -0.28 15.46 3.59
N ASP A 484 0.52 14.58 4.20
CA ASP A 484 1.82 14.18 3.66
C ASP A 484 1.69 13.51 2.29
N THR A 485 0.59 12.78 2.08
CA THR A 485 0.33 12.10 0.82
C THR A 485 0.14 13.06 -0.35
N ASP A 486 -0.30 14.30 -0.14
CA ASP A 486 -0.39 15.30 -1.20
C ASP A 486 1.02 15.76 -1.65
N ILE A 487 1.97 15.87 -0.72
CA ILE A 487 3.40 16.13 -1.01
C ILE A 487 4.03 14.93 -1.73
N LEU A 488 3.79 13.71 -1.24
CA LEU A 488 4.25 12.48 -1.91
C LEU A 488 3.63 12.33 -3.30
N GLY A 489 2.37 12.73 -3.46
CA GLY A 489 1.64 12.72 -4.72
C GLY A 489 2.26 13.65 -5.74
N TYR A 490 2.62 14.88 -5.34
CA TYR A 490 3.42 15.79 -6.17
C TYR A 490 4.73 15.14 -6.62
N GLY A 491 5.52 14.66 -5.66
CA GLY A 491 6.84 14.09 -5.97
C GLY A 491 6.76 12.84 -6.86
N THR A 492 5.78 11.97 -6.63
CA THR A 492 5.59 10.76 -7.47
C THR A 492 5.11 11.15 -8.86
N ASN A 493 4.23 12.15 -8.99
CA ASN A 493 3.76 12.59 -10.29
C ASN A 493 4.86 13.25 -11.11
N SER A 494 5.75 14.04 -10.50
CA SER A 494 6.83 14.74 -11.22
C SER A 494 7.84 13.79 -11.88
N ILE A 495 7.89 12.52 -11.46
CA ILE A 495 8.83 11.52 -12.00
C ILE A 495 8.14 10.42 -12.81
N ALA A 496 6.93 10.01 -12.43
CA ALA A 496 6.26 8.83 -12.98
C ALA A 496 4.97 9.17 -13.73
N HIS A 497 4.66 10.47 -13.89
CA HIS A 497 3.61 10.95 -14.79
C HIS A 497 2.22 10.35 -14.47
N VAL A 498 1.98 9.99 -13.21
CA VAL A 498 0.84 9.16 -12.78
C VAL A 498 -0.53 9.82 -12.98
N PHE A 499 -0.58 11.12 -13.22
CA PHE A 499 -1.81 11.84 -13.59
C PHE A 499 -2.09 11.83 -15.09
N GLU A 500 -1.12 11.42 -15.91
CA GLU A 500 -1.20 11.39 -17.38
C GLU A 500 -1.49 9.98 -17.93
N ARG A 501 -2.03 9.08 -17.10
CA ARG A 501 -2.36 7.71 -17.52
C ARG A 501 -3.30 7.65 -18.69
N ARG A 502 -3.11 6.63 -19.53
CA ARG A 502 -3.93 6.41 -20.71
C ARG A 502 -5.42 6.33 -20.34
N LEU A 503 -6.17 7.31 -20.83
CA LEU A 503 -7.62 7.33 -20.77
C LEU A 503 -8.20 6.13 -21.53
N ARG A 504 -9.04 5.35 -20.86
CA ARG A 504 -9.81 4.25 -21.46
C ARG A 504 -11.11 4.83 -22.01
N LYS A 505 -11.14 4.95 -23.34
CA LYS A 505 -12.31 5.40 -24.08
C LYS A 505 -13.24 4.24 -24.40
N ASP A 506 -14.53 4.48 -24.35
CA ASP A 506 -15.51 3.60 -24.99
C ASP A 506 -15.36 3.73 -26.51
N GLU A 507 -14.50 2.89 -27.09
CA GLU A 507 -14.36 2.76 -28.54
C GLU A 507 -15.47 1.79 -29.00
N ILE A 508 -16.57 2.33 -29.53
CA ILE A 508 -17.68 1.58 -30.15
C ILE A 508 -17.17 0.73 -31.30
#